data_AF-A0AAU6HD60-F1
#
_entry.id   AF-A0AAU6HD60-F1
#
_cell.length_a   1.000
_cell.length_b   1.000
_cell.length_c   1.000
_cell.angle_alpha   90.00
_cell.angle_beta   90.00
_cell.angle_gamma   90.00
#
_symmetry.space_group_name_H-M   'P 1'
#
loop_
_entity.id
_entity.type
_entity.pdbx_description
1 polymer ?
#
loop_
_entity_poly.entity_id
_entity_poly.type
_entity_poly.pdbx_seq_one_letter_code
_entity_poly.pdbx_strand_id
1 'polypeptide(L)'
;MTSDWTPDDETARTFSRYRKALLTERELKPTVRELAVAELRNGATAAQLSDATGMTPEVFRRLAREHDIPVAEKYRSRAELFRARTAADKATGDA
;
A
#
# COMPACT_ATOMS: atom_id res chain seq x y z
N MET A 1 -8.74 -19.86 -36.82
CA MET A 1 -8.20 -18.74 -37.62
C MET A 1 -7.42 -17.86 -36.67
N THR A 2 -6.09 -17.93 -36.73
CA THR A 2 -5.22 -17.02 -35.99
C THR A 2 -5.20 -15.75 -36.83
N SER A 3 -5.92 -14.71 -36.40
CA SER A 3 -5.77 -13.40 -37.00
C SER A 3 -4.35 -12.93 -36.67
N ASP A 4 -3.48 -12.89 -37.67
CA ASP A 4 -2.16 -12.25 -37.59
C ASP A 4 -2.36 -10.73 -37.47
N TRP A 5 -2.81 -10.34 -36.28
CA TRP A 5 -3.03 -8.96 -35.93
C TRP A 5 -1.68 -8.29 -35.71
N THR A 6 -1.41 -7.24 -36.48
CA THR A 6 -0.23 -6.40 -36.34
C THR A 6 -0.70 -4.98 -36.00
N PRO A 7 -0.24 -4.38 -34.89
CA PRO A 7 -0.56 -2.99 -34.58
C PRO A 7 0.07 -2.05 -35.61
N ASP A 8 -0.57 -0.92 -35.87
CA ASP A 8 0.09 0.19 -36.57
C ASP A 8 1.31 0.71 -35.78
N ASP A 9 2.15 1.49 -36.45
CA ASP A 9 3.42 1.96 -35.87
C ASP A 9 3.25 2.79 -34.59
N GLU A 10 2.18 3.57 -34.47
CA GLU A 10 1.93 4.39 -33.28
C GLU A 10 1.52 3.52 -32.09
N THR A 11 0.62 2.57 -32.34
CA THR A 11 0.19 1.57 -31.37
C THR A 11 1.37 0.71 -30.92
N ALA A 12 2.20 0.22 -31.86
CA ALA A 12 3.38 -0.57 -31.57
C ALA A 12 4.39 0.18 -30.68
N ARG A 13 4.66 1.46 -30.98
CA ARG A 13 5.52 2.33 -30.17
C ARG A 13 4.96 2.53 -28.76
N THR A 14 3.66 2.81 -28.65
CA THR A 14 2.99 3.02 -27.36
C THR A 14 3.04 1.77 -26.51
N PHE A 15 2.75 0.60 -27.08
CA PHE A 15 2.80 -0.67 -26.38
C PHE A 15 4.21 -1.03 -25.94
N SER A 16 5.22 -0.76 -26.77
CA SER A 16 6.62 -0.96 -26.39
C SER A 16 7.03 -0.09 -25.19
N ARG A 17 6.63 1.20 -25.19
CA ARG A 17 6.89 2.10 -24.05
C ARG A 17 6.19 1.64 -22.78
N TYR A 18 4.92 1.26 -22.88
CA TYR A 18 4.15 0.75 -21.76
C TYR A 18 4.74 -0.55 -21.20
N ARG A 19 5.13 -1.49 -22.08
CA ARG A 19 5.80 -2.74 -21.68
C ARG A 19 7.09 -2.46 -20.91
N LYS A 20 7.91 -1.50 -21.35
CA LYS A 20 9.13 -1.12 -20.63
C LYS A 20 8.82 -0.57 -19.24
N ALA A 21 7.83 0.32 -19.13
CA ALA A 21 7.40 0.86 -17.84
C ALA A 21 6.93 -0.25 -16.87
N LEU A 22 6.17 -1.24 -17.35
CA LEU A 22 5.74 -2.38 -16.54
C LEU A 22 6.90 -3.27 -16.07
N LEU A 23 7.94 -3.45 -16.91
CA LEU A 23 9.13 -4.20 -16.49
C LEU A 23 9.85 -3.49 -15.36
N THR A 24 10.06 -2.18 -15.50
CA THR A 24 10.63 -1.35 -14.43
C THR A 24 9.77 -1.35 -13.17
N GLU A 25 8.44 -1.22 -13.30
CA GLU A 25 7.54 -1.33 -12.14
C GLU A 25 7.72 -2.69 -11.45
N ARG A 26 7.73 -3.79 -12.21
CA ARG A 26 7.89 -5.14 -11.67
C ARG A 26 9.19 -5.32 -10.91
N GLU A 27 10.28 -4.70 -11.38
CA GLU A 27 11.59 -4.71 -10.72
C GLU A 27 11.60 -3.89 -9.43
N LEU A 28 10.97 -2.71 -9.43
CA LEU A 28 10.97 -1.81 -8.27
C LEU A 28 9.94 -2.20 -7.19
N LYS A 29 8.86 -2.86 -7.59
CA LYS A 29 7.69 -3.11 -6.72
C LYS A 29 8.01 -3.85 -5.42
N PRO A 30 8.88 -4.89 -5.38
CA PRO A 30 9.27 -5.52 -4.12
C PRO A 30 9.93 -4.52 -3.15
N THR A 31 10.91 -3.76 -3.63
CA THR A 31 11.62 -2.74 -2.85
C THR A 31 10.67 -1.64 -2.37
N VAL A 32 9.76 -1.18 -3.22
CA VAL A 32 8.74 -0.18 -2.83
C VAL A 32 7.85 -0.72 -1.71
N ARG A 33 7.48 -2.01 -1.73
CA ARG A 33 6.67 -2.60 -0.66
C ARG A 33 7.45 -2.69 0.66
N GLU A 34 8.72 -3.06 0.62
CA GLU A 34 9.58 -3.10 1.81
C GLU A 34 9.73 -1.71 2.44
N LEU A 35 10.02 -0.70 1.62
CA LEU A 35 10.09 0.70 2.06
C LEU A 35 8.74 1.17 2.61
N ALA A 36 7.63 0.85 1.95
CA ALA A 36 6.30 1.23 2.41
C ALA A 36 5.99 0.63 3.79
N VAL A 37 6.41 -0.61 4.08
CA VAL A 37 6.26 -1.22 5.41
C VAL A 37 7.08 -0.47 6.46
N ALA A 38 8.31 -0.08 6.14
CA ALA A 38 9.13 0.73 7.04
C ALA A 38 8.49 2.10 7.31
N GLU A 39 8.00 2.78 6.28
CA GLU A 39 7.32 4.07 6.41
C GLU A 39 6.02 3.97 7.21
N LEU A 40 5.24 2.90 7.01
CA LEU A 40 4.04 2.63 7.81
C LEU A 40 4.39 2.49 9.30
N ARG A 41 5.52 1.82 9.64
CA ARG A 41 6.01 1.74 11.03
C ARG A 41 6.46 3.09 11.58
N ASN A 42 6.96 3.97 10.72
CA ASN A 42 7.32 5.34 11.06
C ASN A 42 6.11 6.29 11.15
N GLY A 43 4.89 5.80 10.93
CA GLY A 43 3.64 6.55 11.07
C GLY A 43 3.12 7.19 9.78
N ALA A 44 3.71 6.86 8.61
CA ALA A 44 3.15 7.27 7.33
C ALA A 44 1.73 6.71 7.15
N THR A 45 0.86 7.49 6.53
CA THR A 45 -0.50 7.04 6.22
C THR A 45 -0.58 6.38 4.84
N ALA A 46 -1.52 5.45 4.67
CA ALA A 46 -1.78 4.82 3.38
C ALA A 46 -2.11 5.83 2.26
N ALA A 47 -2.66 7.00 2.58
CA ALA A 47 -2.90 8.08 1.63
C ALA A 47 -1.59 8.73 1.15
N GLN A 48 -0.68 9.06 2.09
CA GLN A 48 0.62 9.63 1.74
C GLN A 48 1.46 8.67 0.88
N LEU A 49 1.43 7.37 1.19
CA LEU A 49 2.14 6.37 0.39
C LEU A 49 1.49 6.16 -0.99
N SER A 50 0.16 6.27 -1.07
CA SER A 50 -0.55 6.27 -2.35
C SER A 50 -0.13 7.45 -3.23
N ASP A 51 -0.11 8.65 -2.67
CA ASP A 51 0.26 9.86 -3.41
C ASP A 51 1.72 9.80 -3.88
N ALA A 52 2.63 9.24 -3.07
CA ALA A 52 4.05 9.13 -3.40
C ALA A 52 4.37 8.05 -4.45
N THR A 53 3.64 6.93 -4.45
CA THR A 53 3.97 5.74 -5.26
C THR A 53 3.05 5.56 -6.47
N GLY A 54 1.90 6.23 -6.50
CA GLY A 54 0.84 6.00 -7.47
C GLY A 54 0.05 4.70 -7.26
N MET A 55 0.35 3.91 -6.23
CA MET A 55 -0.42 2.71 -5.88
C MET A 55 -1.67 3.09 -5.08
N THR A 56 -2.71 2.26 -5.11
CA THR A 56 -3.94 2.58 -4.37
C THR A 56 -3.74 2.50 -2.85
N PRO A 57 -4.47 3.29 -2.05
CA PRO A 57 -4.38 3.23 -0.60
C PRO A 57 -4.66 1.84 -0.01
N GLU A 58 -5.48 1.02 -0.68
CA GLU A 58 -5.81 -0.32 -0.19
C GLU A 58 -4.61 -1.28 -0.22
N VAL A 59 -3.64 -1.08 -1.13
CA VAL A 59 -2.38 -1.84 -1.13
C VAL A 59 -1.65 -1.64 0.19
N PHE A 60 -1.56 -0.39 0.66
CA PHE A 60 -0.88 -0.05 1.90
C PHE A 60 -1.66 -0.46 3.15
N ARG A 61 -3.00 -0.37 3.11
CA ARG A 61 -3.83 -0.89 4.21
C ARG A 61 -3.67 -2.40 4.35
N ARG A 62 -3.61 -3.13 3.22
CA ARG A 62 -3.36 -4.57 3.22
C ARG A 62 -1.98 -4.89 3.77
N LEU A 63 -0.94 -4.17 3.33
CA LEU A 63 0.42 -4.32 3.88
C LEU A 63 0.47 -4.05 5.39
N ALA A 64 -0.21 -3.01 5.87
CA ALA A 64 -0.29 -2.74 7.31
C ALA A 64 -0.91 -3.91 8.08
N ARG A 65 -2.00 -4.50 7.56
CA ARG A 65 -2.64 -5.70 8.14
C ARG A 65 -1.73 -6.93 8.11
N GLU A 66 -1.04 -7.17 6.98
CA GLU A 66 -0.13 -8.32 6.80
C GLU A 66 1.09 -8.26 7.75
N HIS A 67 1.48 -7.08 8.19
CA HIS A 67 2.64 -6.84 9.05
C HIS A 67 2.28 -6.38 10.47
N ASP A 68 1.01 -6.52 10.88
CA ASP A 68 0.48 -6.10 12.19
C ASP A 68 0.81 -4.64 12.58
N ILE A 69 0.88 -3.75 11.59
CA ILE A 69 1.20 -2.34 11.82
C ILE A 69 -0.09 -1.61 12.22
N PRO A 70 -0.12 -0.96 13.40
CA PRO A 70 -1.30 -0.21 13.83
C PRO A 70 -1.57 0.94 12.86
N VAL A 71 -2.75 0.94 12.26
CA VAL A 71 -3.19 2.00 11.35
C VAL A 71 -3.31 3.31 12.13
N ALA A 72 -2.88 4.41 11.51
CA ALA A 72 -2.87 5.76 12.11
C ALA A 72 -4.16 6.05 12.91
N GLU A 73 -3.98 6.64 14.09
CA GLU A 73 -5.00 6.79 15.13
C GLU A 73 -6.34 7.38 14.66
N LYS A 74 -6.31 8.23 13.61
CA LYS A 74 -7.52 8.77 12.95
C LYS A 74 -8.47 7.72 12.36
N TYR A 75 -8.00 6.48 12.16
CA TYR A 75 -8.78 5.34 11.69
C TYR A 75 -9.01 4.28 12.77
N ARG A 76 -8.46 4.43 13.99
CA ARG A 76 -8.92 3.60 15.10
C ARG A 76 -10.40 3.89 15.25
N SER A 77 -11.23 2.88 15.02
CA SER A 77 -12.67 3.05 15.19
C SER A 77 -12.93 3.53 16.61
N ARG A 78 -14.00 4.30 16.83
CA ARG A 78 -14.36 4.76 18.18
C ARG A 78 -14.42 3.57 19.16
N ALA A 79 -14.89 2.41 18.70
CA ALA A 79 -14.95 1.17 19.45
C ALA A 79 -13.57 0.57 19.81
N GLU A 80 -12.57 0.70 18.95
CA GLU A 80 -11.19 0.29 19.26
C GLU A 80 -10.49 1.27 20.19
N LEU A 81 -10.74 2.57 20.04
CA LEU A 81 -10.27 3.58 20.98
C LEU A 81 -10.86 3.34 22.39
N PHE A 82 -12.16 3.03 22.48
CA PHE A 82 -12.79 2.66 23.74
C PHE A 82 -12.21 1.36 24.32
N ARG A 83 -12.05 0.31 23.51
CA ARG A 83 -11.45 -0.96 23.98
C ARG A 83 -10.01 -0.78 24.46
N ALA A 84 -9.20 -0.02 23.73
CA ALA A 84 -7.82 0.29 24.12
C ALA A 84 -7.76 1.11 25.42
N ARG A 85 -8.66 2.09 25.59
CA ARG A 85 -8.80 2.87 26.83
C ARG A 85 -9.19 1.97 28.01
N THR A 86 -10.22 1.14 27.86
CA THR A 86 -10.67 0.22 28.92
C THR A 86 -9.59 -0.80 29.30
N ALA A 87 -8.80 -1.27 28.33
CA ALA A 87 -7.68 -2.17 28.58
C ALA A 87 -6.54 -1.47 29.35
N ALA A 88 -6.22 -0.21 29.01
CA ALA A 88 -5.21 0.59 29.71
C ALA A 88 -5.64 0.94 31.15
N ASP A 89 -6.92 1.26 31.37
CA ASP A 89 -7.47 1.56 32.69
C ASP A 89 -7.43 0.33 33.61
N LYS A 90 -7.69 -0.88 33.09
CA LYS A 90 -7.56 -2.13 33.85
C LYS A 90 -6.12 -2.46 34.25
N ALA A 91 -5.15 -2.19 33.38
CA ALA A 91 -3.74 -2.45 33.66
C ALA A 91 -3.14 -1.50 34.71
N THR A 92 -3.73 -0.32 34.88
CA THR A 92 -3.27 0.70 35.84
C THR A 92 -3.95 0.57 37.21
N GLY A 93 -5.12 -0.08 37.27
CA GLY A 93 -5.87 -0.30 38.51
C GLY A 93 -5.50 -1.56 39.31
N ASP A 94 -4.51 -2.33 38.84
CA ASP A 94 -4.03 -3.58 39.48
C ASP A 94 -2.57 -3.42 39.97
N ALA A 95 -2.21 -2.21 40.41
CA ALA A 95 -0.92 -1.84 41.00
C ALA A 95 -1.11 -1.22 42.40
#